data_AF-A0AAV6CW97-F1
#
_entry.id   AF-A0AAV6CW97-F1
#
_cell.length_a   1.000
_cell.length_b   1.000
_cell.length_c   1.000
_cell.angle_alpha   90.00
_cell.angle_beta   90.00
_cell.angle_gamma   90.00
#
_symmetry.space_group_name_H-M   'P 1'
#
loop_
_entity.id
_entity.type
_entity.pdbx_description
1 polymer ?
#
loop_
_entity_poly.entity_id
_entity_poly.type
_entity_poly.pdbx_seq_one_letter_code
_entity_poly.pdbx_strand_id
1 'polypeptide(L)' 'MEKLTVDSLRTLARAQGLELTDAELAGLLPLVEAGRAGLAAIHDIPLETEPASQYRIF' A
#
# COMPACT_ATOMS: atom_id res chain seq x y z
N MET A 1 -5.92 -10.49 -7.89
CA MET A 1 -4.88 -9.64 -7.23
C MET A 1 -3.81 -10.58 -6.69
N GLU A 2 -2.54 -10.34 -7.02
CA GLU A 2 -1.45 -11.22 -6.59
C GLU A 2 -1.22 -11.13 -5.06
N LYS A 3 -0.99 -12.29 -4.44
CA LYS A 3 -0.82 -12.43 -2.99
C LYS A 3 0.47 -11.74 -2.55
N LEU A 4 0.41 -10.93 -1.50
CA LEU A 4 1.60 -10.27 -1.00
C LEU A 4 2.45 -11.29 -0.23
N THR A 5 3.77 -11.27 -0.44
CA THR A 5 4.70 -12.13 0.30
C THR A 5 5.50 -11.32 1.32
N VAL A 6 6.04 -12.01 2.33
CA VAL A 6 6.98 -11.41 3.29
C VAL A 6 8.19 -10.80 2.57
N ASP A 7 8.69 -11.45 1.51
CA ASP A 7 9.79 -10.93 0.69
C ASP A 7 9.43 -9.61 -0.03
N SER A 8 8.19 -9.51 -0.52
CA SER A 8 7.68 -8.27 -1.12
C SER A 8 7.65 -7.14 -0.09
N LEU A 9 7.17 -7.42 1.12
CA LEU A 9 7.18 -6.45 2.23
C LEU A 9 8.58 -6.08 2.67
N ARG A 10 9.51 -7.03 2.72
CA ARG A 10 10.91 -6.77 3.05
C ARG A 10 11.55 -5.80 2.06
N THR A 11 11.27 -6.00 0.77
CA THR A 11 11.76 -5.13 -0.30
C THR A 11 11.23 -3.70 -0.14
N LEU A 12 9.93 -3.55 0.15
CA LEU A 12 9.30 -2.25 0.39
C LEU A 12 9.84 -1.56 1.65
N ALA A 13 9.98 -2.31 2.75
CA ALA A 13 10.51 -1.79 4.02
C ALA A 13 11.92 -1.22 3.82
N ARG A 14 12.79 -1.95 3.12
CA ARG A 14 14.15 -1.50 2.80
C ARG A 14 14.18 -0.26 1.92
N ALA A 15 13.30 -0.17 0.93
CA ALA A 15 13.18 1.02 0.07
C ALA A 15 12.83 2.28 0.87
N GLN A 16 12.13 2.11 2.00
CA GLN A 16 11.78 3.19 2.94
C GLN A 16 12.78 3.35 4.08
N GLY A 17 13.92 2.65 4.05
CA GLY A 17 14.94 2.71 5.09
C GLY A 17 14.53 2.03 6.41
N LEU A 18 13.54 1.14 6.39
CA LEU A 18 13.09 0.39 7.55
C LEU A 18 13.81 -0.97 7.62
N GLU A 19 14.45 -1.23 8.75
CA GLU A 19 14.99 -2.54 9.10
C GLU A 19 13.99 -3.27 10.00
N LEU A 20 13.13 -4.07 9.38
CA LEU A 20 12.13 -4.89 10.07
C LEU A 20 12.57 -6.34 10.13
N THR A 21 12.32 -6.98 11.26
CA THR A 21 12.49 -8.42 11.45
C THR A 21 11.41 -9.21 10.71
N ASP A 22 11.67 -10.49 10.44
CA ASP A 22 10.69 -11.36 9.80
C ASP A 22 9.40 -11.52 10.63
N ALA A 23 9.49 -11.45 11.96
CA ALA A 23 8.33 -11.48 12.85
C ALA A 23 7.46 -10.22 12.70
N GLU A 24 8.08 -9.05 12.62
CA GLU A 24 7.37 -7.79 12.37
C GLU A 24 6.73 -7.76 10.98
N LEU A 25 7.46 -8.22 9.96
CA LEU A 25 6.94 -8.31 8.59
C LEU A 25 5.75 -9.29 8.50
N ALA A 26 5.82 -10.43 9.17
CA ALA A 26 4.72 -11.38 9.25
C ALA A 26 3.50 -10.78 9.97
N GLY A 27 3.71 -9.97 11.02
CA GLY A 27 2.65 -9.25 11.71
C GLY A 27 2.00 -8.14 10.87
N LEU A 28 2.77 -7.49 9.99
CA LEU A 28 2.28 -6.44 9.11
C LEU A 28 1.55 -6.97 7.87
N LEU A 29 1.87 -8.19 7.43
CA LEU A 29 1.32 -8.76 6.19
C LEU A 29 -0.22 -8.74 6.12
N PRO A 30 -0.98 -9.16 7.15
CA PRO A 30 -2.44 -9.10 7.12
C PRO A 30 -2.99 -7.68 6.99
N LEU A 31 -2.33 -6.70 7.62
CA LEU A 31 -2.75 -5.29 7.58
C LEU A 31 -2.57 -4.71 6.18
N VAL A 32 -1.44 -5.00 5.53
CA VAL A 32 -1.18 -4.52 4.18
C VAL A 32 -2.09 -5.21 3.17
N GLU A 33 -2.36 -6.50 3.33
CA GLU A 33 -3.35 -7.21 2.50
C GLU A 33 -4.76 -6.63 2.65
N ALA A 34 -5.20 -6.35 3.88
CA ALA A 34 -6.49 -5.71 4.13
C ALA A 34 -6.56 -4.31 3.51
N GLY A 35 -5.50 -3.50 3.63
CA GLY A 35 -5.41 -2.17 3.00
C GLY A 35 -5.50 -2.25 1.48
N ARG A 36 -4.77 -3.19 0.84
CA ARG A 36 -4.84 -3.42 -0.61
C ARG A 36 -6.24 -3.85 -1.05
N ALA A 37 -6.90 -4.73 -0.30
CA ALA A 37 -8.26 -5.15 -0.59
C ALA A 37 -9.26 -3.97 -0.48
N GLY A 38 -9.11 -3.12 0.54
CA GLY A 38 -9.91 -1.91 0.71
C GLY A 38 -9.70 -0.91 -0.42
N LEU A 39 -8.45 -0.65 -0.81
CA LEU A 39 -8.14 0.25 -1.94
C LEU A 39 -8.63 -0.29 -3.29
N ALA A 40 -8.59 -1.61 -3.49
CA ALA A 40 -9.14 -2.24 -4.67
C ALA A 40 -10.66 -2.04 -4.80
N ALA A 41 -11.38 -1.76 -3.70
CA ALA A 41 -12.80 -1.42 -3.73
C ALA A 41 -13.06 0.04 -4.17
N ILE A 42 -12.02 0.88 -4.27
CA ILE A 42 -12.12 2.30 -4.66
C ILE A 42 -11.93 2.48 -6.19
N HIS A 43 -11.83 1.38 -6.94
CA HIS A 43 -11.41 1.38 -8.35
C HIS A 43 -12.41 1.99 -9.35
N ASP A 44 -13.60 2.40 -8.90
CA ASP A 44 -14.65 3.02 -9.73
C ASP A 44 -14.54 4.55 -9.84
N ILE A 45 -13.41 5.15 -9.41
CA ILE A 45 -13.18 6.59 -9.59
C ILE A 45 -12.76 6.85 -11.06
N PRO A 46 -13.50 7.70 -11.82
CA PRO A 46 -13.12 8.06 -13.18
C PRO A 46 -11.71 8.67 -13.23
N LEU A 47 -10.83 8.11 -14.06
CA LEU A 47 -9.44 8.55 -14.24
C LEU A 47 -9.30 9.93 -14.91
N GLU A 48 -10.39 10.51 -15.43
CA GLU A 48 -10.38 11.77 -16.18
C GLU A 48 -10.24 13.03 -15.32
N THR A 49 -10.12 12.89 -14.00
CA THR A 49 -9.84 14.01 -13.10
C THR A 49 -8.34 14.28 -13.04
N GLU A 50 -7.95 15.52 -13.37
CA GLU A 50 -6.60 16.03 -13.16
C GLU A 50 -6.18 15.76 -11.68
N PRO A 51 -5.07 15.04 -11.41
CA PRO A 51 -4.84 14.36 -10.12
C PRO A 51 -4.78 15.22 -8.86
N ALA A 52 -4.63 16.54 -8.98
CA ALA A 52 -4.32 17.41 -7.83
C ALA A 52 -4.98 18.81 -7.86
N SER A 53 -5.68 19.20 -8.92
CA SER A 53 -6.25 20.56 -9.01
C SER A 53 -7.49 20.79 -8.14
N GLN A 54 -8.01 19.73 -7.50
CA GLN A 54 -9.19 19.80 -6.62
C GLN A 54 -8.86 20.22 -5.17
N TYR A 55 -7.60 20.14 -4.74
CA TYR A 55 -7.18 20.62 -3.43
C TYR A 55 -6.58 22.01 -3.56
N ARG A 56 -7.42 23.05 -3.52
CA ARG A 56 -6.94 24.39 -3.16
C ARG A 56 -6.52 24.36 -1.69
N ILE A 57 -5.22 24.20 -1.45
CA ILE A 57 -4.62 24.53 -0.16
C ILE A 57 -4.64 26.06 -0.08
N PHE A 58 -5.53 26.60 0.76
CA PHE A 58 -5.52 28.01 1.17
C PHE A 58 -4.69 28.16 2.43
#